data_AF-A0AAV6WJL0-F1
#
_entry.id   AF-A0AAV6WJL0-F1
#
_cell.length_a   1.000
_cell.length_b   1.000
_cell.length_c   1.000
_cell.angle_alpha   90.00
_cell.angle_beta   90.00
_cell.angle_gamma   90.00
#
_symmetry.space_group_name_H-M   'P 1'
#
loop_
_entity.id
_entity.type
_entity.pdbx_description
1 polymer ?
#
loop_
_entity_poly.entity_id
_entity_poly.type
_entity_poly.pdbx_seq_one_letter_code
_entity_poly.pdbx_strand_id
1 'polypeptide(L)'
;MAALKTKRIASESSDVLKTGKYEITTITVKTSYASKPPTELFILAPVTKGTYPVMLFCHDFMLPNTCYKDLLKHIASHGYIVVAPKFYGHMPISIPEAVQKAARVTEWLYSIRQYQKCFSILERTRI
;
A
#
# COMPACT_ATOMS: atom_id res chain seq x y z
N MET A 1 -11.27 -11.08 47.94
CA MET A 1 -11.44 -10.27 46.72
C MET A 1 -10.07 -9.89 46.20
N ALA A 2 -9.51 -10.64 45.24
CA ALA A 2 -8.18 -10.38 44.69
C ALA A 2 -8.26 -9.34 43.56
N ALA A 3 -7.49 -8.26 43.68
CA ALA A 3 -7.43 -7.21 42.67
C ALA A 3 -6.59 -7.67 41.46
N LEU A 4 -7.21 -7.76 40.28
CA LEU A 4 -6.53 -7.99 39.01
C LEU A 4 -5.75 -6.73 38.65
N LYS A 5 -4.42 -6.81 38.74
CA LYS A 5 -3.50 -5.74 38.34
C LYS A 5 -3.32 -5.78 36.83
N THR A 6 -4.15 -5.03 36.11
CA THR A 6 -4.02 -4.88 34.65
C THR A 6 -2.77 -4.08 34.32
N LYS A 7 -1.70 -4.77 33.89
CA LYS A 7 -0.48 -4.15 33.35
C LYS A 7 -0.84 -3.51 32.00
N ARG A 8 -1.05 -2.19 32.01
CA ARG A 8 -1.21 -1.40 30.79
C ARG A 8 0.11 -1.48 30.02
N ILE A 9 0.15 -2.31 28.98
CA ILE A 9 1.26 -2.29 28.03
C ILE A 9 1.10 -0.97 27.28
N ALA A 10 1.91 0.02 27.66
CA ALA A 10 2.01 1.25 26.89
C ALA A 10 2.49 0.85 25.50
N SER A 11 1.64 1.11 24.49
CA SER A 11 2.09 1.20 23.11
C SER A 11 3.24 2.20 23.10
N GLU A 12 4.43 1.80 22.67
CA GLU A 12 5.48 2.75 22.34
C GLU A 12 4.90 3.70 21.27
N SER A 13 4.54 4.90 21.70
CA SER A 13 4.10 5.98 20.84
C SER A 13 5.32 6.42 20.03
N SER A 14 5.50 5.86 18.84
CA SER A 14 6.47 6.41 17.89
C SER A 14 6.04 7.83 17.53
N ASP A 15 7.00 8.75 17.54
CA ASP A 15 6.79 10.12 17.10
C ASP A 15 6.27 10.11 15.67
N VAL A 16 5.05 10.64 15.46
CA VAL A 16 4.33 10.57 14.18
C VAL A 16 5.06 11.26 13.03
N LEU A 17 6.03 12.12 13.33
CA LEU A 17 6.85 12.82 12.34
C LEU A 17 8.17 12.10 12.05
N LYS A 18 8.55 11.11 12.85
CA LYS A 18 9.76 10.30 12.62
C LYS A 18 9.43 9.07 11.80
N THR A 19 10.39 8.61 11.00
CA THR A 19 10.29 7.33 10.30
C THR A 19 9.93 6.21 11.29
N GLY A 20 8.98 5.38 10.91
CA GLY A 20 8.56 4.25 11.71
C GLY A 20 9.59 3.11 11.73
N LYS A 21 9.32 2.09 12.54
CA LYS A 21 10.26 0.99 12.83
C LYS A 21 10.43 -0.04 11.70
N TYR A 22 9.57 -0.02 10.69
CA TYR A 22 9.61 -1.01 9.61
C TYR A 22 10.50 -0.53 8.48
N GLU A 23 11.47 -1.36 8.10
CA GLU A 23 12.14 -1.24 6.81
C GLU A 23 11.13 -1.52 5.69
N ILE A 24 11.18 -0.74 4.62
CA ILE A 24 10.21 -0.79 3.52
C ILE A 24 10.88 -1.15 2.21
N THR A 25 10.15 -1.90 1.38
CA THR A 25 10.48 -2.13 -0.03
C THR A 25 9.48 -1.40 -0.93
N THR A 26 9.88 -1.15 -2.17
CA THR A 26 9.09 -0.43 -3.17
C THR A 26 8.97 -1.27 -4.45
N ILE A 27 7.76 -1.39 -4.99
CA ILE A 27 7.46 -2.21 -6.16
C ILE A 27 6.62 -1.39 -7.13
N THR A 28 7.04 -1.33 -8.40
CA THR A 28 6.21 -0.78 -9.48
C THR A 28 5.58 -1.93 -10.25
N VAL A 29 4.25 -2.05 -10.18
CA VAL A 29 3.48 -3.06 -10.92
C VAL A 29 2.96 -2.43 -12.20
N LYS A 30 3.56 -2.81 -13.33
CA LYS A 30 3.11 -2.37 -14.66
C LYS A 30 1.95 -3.23 -15.14
N THR A 31 1.21 -2.70 -16.11
CA THR A 31 0.19 -3.46 -16.83
C THR A 31 0.85 -4.32 -17.94
N SER A 32 1.34 -5.55 -17.67
CA SER A 32 1.58 -6.63 -18.71
C SER A 32 0.76 -7.94 -18.48
N TYR A 33 0.28 -8.62 -19.54
CA TYR A 33 -1.02 -9.37 -19.69
C TYR A 33 -1.40 -10.51 -18.69
N ALA A 34 -2.71 -10.85 -18.72
CA ALA A 34 -3.49 -11.94 -18.09
C ALA A 34 -3.88 -11.84 -16.59
N SER A 35 -3.12 -11.16 -15.73
CA SER A 35 -3.45 -11.00 -14.29
C SER A 35 -3.15 -9.58 -13.76
N LYS A 36 -3.38 -8.59 -14.62
CA LYS A 36 -2.94 -7.20 -14.44
C LYS A 36 -3.76 -6.39 -13.42
N PRO A 37 -3.12 -5.45 -12.71
CA PRO A 37 -3.86 -4.36 -12.09
C PRO A 37 -4.53 -3.46 -13.15
N PRO A 38 -5.64 -2.78 -12.82
CA PRO A 38 -6.35 -1.88 -13.74
C PRO A 38 -5.53 -0.67 -14.23
N THR A 39 -4.45 -0.36 -13.54
CA THR A 39 -3.50 0.70 -13.87
C THR A 39 -2.14 0.37 -13.27
N GLU A 40 -1.09 1.12 -13.65
CA GLU A 40 0.22 1.01 -13.02
C GLU A 40 0.11 1.37 -11.53
N LEU A 41 0.70 0.55 -10.67
CA LEU A 41 0.68 0.76 -9.22
C LEU A 41 2.09 0.99 -8.71
N PHE A 42 2.22 1.97 -7.81
CA PHE A 42 3.41 2.16 -7.00
C PHE A 42 3.09 1.66 -5.58
N ILE A 43 3.73 0.56 -5.18
CA ILE A 43 3.43 -0.14 -3.93
C ILE A 43 4.63 0.01 -2.99
N LEU A 44 4.37 0.35 -1.72
CA LEU A 44 5.35 0.35 -0.66
C LEU A 44 4.87 -0.56 0.46
N ALA A 45 5.73 -1.44 0.95
CA ALA A 45 5.36 -2.43 1.94
C ALA A 45 6.51 -2.71 2.92
N PRO A 46 6.21 -3.03 4.19
CA PRO A 46 7.22 -3.54 5.12
C PRO A 46 7.91 -4.80 4.58
N VAL A 47 9.24 -4.88 4.73
CA VAL A 47 10.03 -6.07 4.36
C VAL A 47 9.72 -7.23 5.31
N THR A 48 9.49 -6.92 6.58
CA THR A 48 9.18 -7.91 7.61
C THR A 48 7.86 -8.61 7.30
N LYS A 49 7.88 -9.95 7.24
CA LYS A 49 6.67 -10.77 7.03
C LYS A 49 5.63 -10.46 8.12
N GLY A 50 4.39 -10.25 7.72
CA GLY A 50 3.30 -9.93 8.63
C GLY A 50 2.01 -9.60 7.90
N THR A 51 0.95 -9.37 8.66
CA THR A 51 -0.31 -8.82 8.14
C THR A 51 -0.34 -7.34 8.44
N TYR A 52 -0.54 -6.53 7.39
CA TYR A 52 -0.59 -5.08 7.50
C TYR A 52 -1.88 -4.55 6.87
N PRO A 53 -2.46 -3.46 7.40
CA PRO A 53 -3.52 -2.73 6.71
C PRO A 53 -3.03 -2.23 5.35
N VAL A 54 -3.93 -2.27 4.36
CA VAL A 54 -3.68 -1.76 3.02
C VAL A 54 -4.32 -0.37 2.90
N MET A 55 -3.54 0.62 2.48
CA MET A 55 -3.99 1.98 2.22
C MET A 55 -3.91 2.28 0.73
N LEU A 56 -5.05 2.61 0.11
CA LEU A 56 -5.10 3.08 -1.27
C LEU A 56 -4.88 4.60 -1.28
N PHE A 57 -3.73 5.05 -1.79
CA PHE A 57 -3.41 6.47 -1.89
C PHE A 57 -3.84 7.02 -3.26
N CYS A 58 -4.95 7.75 -3.27
CA CYS A 58 -5.47 8.39 -4.48
C CYS A 58 -4.90 9.81 -4.59
N HIS A 59 -3.87 9.99 -5.40
CA HIS A 59 -3.33 11.32 -5.69
C HIS A 59 -4.17 12.01 -6.77
N ASP A 60 -4.40 13.31 -6.61
CA ASP A 60 -5.01 14.15 -7.64
C ASP A 60 -3.90 14.98 -8.34
N PHE A 61 -4.24 15.90 -9.24
CA PHE A 61 -3.33 16.88 -9.88
C PHE A 61 -2.50 16.42 -11.08
N MET A 62 -2.89 15.35 -11.80
CA MET A 62 -2.14 14.87 -12.98
C MET A 62 -0.65 14.55 -12.72
N LEU A 63 -0.30 14.29 -11.47
CA LEU A 63 1.07 13.98 -11.08
C LEU A 63 1.38 12.49 -11.31
N PRO A 64 2.67 12.10 -11.44
CA PRO A 64 3.07 10.71 -11.31
C PRO A 64 2.70 10.16 -9.92
N ASN A 65 2.35 8.88 -9.85
CA ASN A 65 2.06 8.19 -8.59
C ASN A 65 3.27 8.07 -7.64
N THR A 66 4.45 8.49 -8.08
CA THR A 66 5.68 8.58 -7.29
C THR A 66 5.94 9.99 -6.71
N CYS A 67 5.12 11.00 -7.03
CA CYS A 67 5.38 12.38 -6.60
C CYS A 67 5.37 12.54 -5.07
N TYR A 68 4.57 11.73 -4.37
CA TYR A 68 4.48 11.70 -2.91
C TYR A 68 5.39 10.65 -2.26
N LYS A 69 6.40 10.13 -2.96
CA LYS A 69 7.19 8.95 -2.54
C LYS A 69 7.66 9.01 -1.09
N ASP A 70 8.20 10.14 -0.63
CA ASP A 70 8.74 10.22 0.73
C ASP A 70 7.65 10.23 1.82
N LEU A 71 6.50 10.85 1.56
CA LEU A 71 5.32 10.73 2.41
C LEU A 71 4.82 9.27 2.45
N LEU A 72 4.74 8.61 1.30
CA LEU A 72 4.26 7.23 1.24
C LEU A 72 5.23 6.25 1.94
N LYS A 73 6.54 6.48 1.84
CA LYS A 73 7.55 5.72 2.59
C LYS A 73 7.37 5.90 4.10
N HIS A 74 7.17 7.13 4.54
CA HIS A 74 6.91 7.45 5.95
C HIS A 74 5.71 6.66 6.49
N ILE A 75 4.59 6.69 5.75
CA ILE A 75 3.39 5.94 6.13
C ILE A 75 3.67 4.43 6.13
N ALA A 76 4.32 3.89 5.09
CA ALA A 76 4.64 2.47 5.01
C ALA A 76 5.56 2.00 6.16
N SER A 77 6.51 2.84 6.59
CA SER A 77 7.43 2.54 7.70
C SER A 77 6.73 2.40 9.06
N HIS A 78 5.47 2.85 9.17
CA HIS A 78 4.62 2.65 10.35
C HIS A 78 3.79 1.35 10.30
N GLY A 79 4.00 0.50 9.29
CA GLY A 79 3.34 -0.80 9.18
C GLY A 79 2.09 -0.77 8.30
N TYR A 80 2.13 -0.02 7.21
CA TYR A 80 1.07 -0.01 6.19
C TYR A 80 1.62 -0.56 4.87
N ILE A 81 0.79 -1.30 4.14
CA ILE A 81 1.01 -1.53 2.70
C ILE A 81 0.32 -0.39 1.97
N VAL A 82 1.11 0.49 1.35
CA VAL A 82 0.60 1.64 0.61
C VAL A 82 0.56 1.31 -0.87
N VAL A 83 -0.60 1.47 -1.50
CA VAL A 83 -0.80 1.27 -2.94
C VAL A 83 -1.19 2.61 -3.55
N ALA A 84 -0.37 3.14 -4.45
CA ALA A 84 -0.62 4.38 -5.17
C ALA A 84 -0.87 4.09 -6.67
N PRO A 85 -2.14 4.05 -7.10
CA PRO A 85 -2.48 3.86 -8.50
C PRO A 85 -2.13 5.09 -9.33
N LYS A 86 -1.68 4.87 -10.56
CA LYS A 86 -1.54 5.92 -11.55
C LYS A 86 -2.92 6.27 -12.12
N PHE A 87 -3.47 7.42 -11.75
CA PHE A 87 -4.76 7.87 -12.26
C PHE A 87 -4.67 8.49 -13.65
N TYR A 88 -3.62 9.26 -13.89
CA TYR A 88 -3.48 10.08 -15.11
C TYR A 88 -2.43 9.52 -16.06
N GLY A 89 -2.75 9.59 -17.35
CA GLY A 89 -1.82 9.35 -18.46
C GLY A 89 -1.36 10.68 -19.05
N HIS A 90 -1.30 10.76 -20.38
CA HIS A 90 -1.05 12.03 -21.08
C HIS A 90 -2.25 13.00 -21.03
N MET A 91 -3.45 12.49 -20.79
CA MET A 91 -4.69 13.27 -20.76
C MET A 91 -5.32 13.28 -19.36
N PRO A 92 -6.00 14.38 -18.97
CA PRO A 92 -6.80 14.41 -17.76
C PRO A 92 -7.93 13.39 -17.86
N ILE A 93 -8.26 12.76 -16.73
CA ILE A 93 -9.48 11.95 -16.58
C ILE A 93 -10.47 12.70 -15.69
N SER A 94 -11.75 12.43 -15.86
CA SER A 94 -12.80 13.01 -15.02
C SER A 94 -12.76 12.43 -13.60
N ILE A 95 -13.33 13.15 -12.62
CA ILE A 95 -13.42 12.66 -11.23
C ILE A 95 -14.16 11.31 -11.15
N PRO A 96 -15.30 11.08 -11.83
CA PRO A 96 -15.97 9.78 -11.81
C PRO A 96 -15.09 8.64 -12.35
N GLU A 97 -14.30 8.89 -13.40
CA GLU A 97 -13.35 7.90 -13.93
C GLU A 97 -12.23 7.59 -12.94
N ALA A 98 -11.75 8.61 -12.21
CA ALA A 98 -10.76 8.41 -11.15
C ALA A 98 -11.32 7.53 -10.02
N VAL A 99 -12.55 7.80 -9.57
CA VAL A 99 -13.24 6.99 -8.56
C VAL A 99 -13.45 5.55 -9.06
N GLN A 100 -13.90 5.37 -10.30
CA GLN A 100 -14.09 4.04 -10.88
C GLN A 100 -12.77 3.27 -10.99
N LYS A 101 -11.67 3.96 -11.35
CA LYS A 101 -10.34 3.35 -11.41
C LYS A 101 -9.88 2.91 -10.02
N ALA A 102 -10.09 3.71 -8.98
CA ALA A 102 -9.78 3.35 -7.59
C ALA A 102 -10.59 2.12 -7.13
N ALA A 103 -11.88 2.07 -7.47
CA ALA A 103 -12.74 0.91 -7.19
C ALA A 103 -12.20 -0.36 -7.85
N ARG A 104 -11.89 -0.32 -9.15
CA ARG A 104 -11.31 -1.47 -9.87
C ARG A 104 -9.99 -1.94 -9.26
N VAL A 105 -9.14 -1.02 -8.79
CA VAL A 105 -7.87 -1.40 -8.14
C VAL A 105 -8.16 -2.11 -6.83
N THR A 106 -9.15 -1.66 -6.07
CA THR A 106 -9.55 -2.31 -4.81
C THR A 106 -10.15 -3.69 -5.06
N GLU A 107 -10.99 -3.84 -6.08
CA GLU A 107 -11.52 -5.13 -6.55
C GLU A 107 -10.39 -6.07 -7.00
N TRP A 108 -9.40 -5.56 -7.73
CA TRP A 108 -8.21 -6.32 -8.11
C TRP A 108 -7.39 -6.74 -6.90
N LEU A 109 -7.15 -5.84 -5.94
CA LEU A 109 -6.47 -6.17 -4.69
C LEU A 109 -7.22 -7.25 -3.90
N TYR A 110 -8.54 -7.20 -3.90
CA TYR A 110 -9.38 -8.21 -3.25
C TYR A 110 -9.30 -9.55 -3.98
N SER A 111 -9.39 -9.56 -5.31
CA SER A 111 -9.33 -10.80 -6.09
C SER A 111 -7.97 -11.48 -5.96
N ILE A 112 -6.86 -10.74 -6.07
CA ILE A 112 -5.54 -11.33 -5.83
C ILE A 112 -5.41 -11.83 -4.39
N ARG A 113 -6.02 -11.18 -3.39
CA ARG A 113 -6.03 -11.68 -2.01
C ARG A 113 -6.75 -13.04 -1.88
N GLN A 114 -7.88 -13.20 -2.57
CA GLN A 114 -8.65 -14.45 -2.59
C GLN A 114 -7.92 -15.57 -3.35
N TYR A 115 -7.10 -15.22 -4.34
CA TYR A 115 -6.19 -16.16 -5.03
C TYR A 115 -4.81 -16.29 -4.35
N GLN A 116 -4.50 -15.48 -3.32
CA GLN A 116 -3.23 -15.45 -2.60
C GLN A 116 -3.25 -16.26 -1.29
N LYS A 117 -3.43 -17.58 -1.43
CA LYS A 117 -2.49 -18.53 -0.77
C LYS A 117 -1.02 -18.28 -1.20
N CYS A 118 -0.82 -17.41 -2.20
CA CYS A 118 0.42 -16.88 -2.73
C CYS A 118 0.92 -15.58 -2.04
N PHE A 119 1.22 -15.64 -0.74
CA PHE A 119 2.21 -14.75 -0.09
C PHE A 119 3.62 -14.84 -0.75
N SER A 120 3.75 -15.71 -1.76
CA SER A 120 4.91 -15.93 -2.62
C SER A 120 5.22 -14.81 -3.64
N ILE A 121 4.41 -13.74 -3.74
CA ILE A 121 4.75 -12.60 -4.62
C ILE A 121 5.93 -11.78 -4.06
N LEU A 122 6.15 -11.77 -2.74
CA LEU A 122 7.40 -11.21 -2.16
C LEU A 122 8.57 -12.20 -2.13
N GLU A 123 8.32 -13.51 -2.30
CA GLU A 123 9.37 -14.54 -2.33
C GLU A 123 9.88 -14.90 -3.73
N ARG A 124 9.18 -14.50 -4.81
CA ARG A 124 9.59 -14.81 -6.19
C ARG A 124 10.41 -13.73 -6.91
N THR A 125 10.71 -12.61 -6.25
CA THR A 125 11.66 -11.59 -6.75
C THR A 125 12.94 -11.49 -5.90
N ARG A 126 13.40 -12.63 -5.35
CA ARG A 126 14.83 -12.84 -5.13
C ARG A 126 15.51 -12.86 -6.50
N ILE A 127 16.10 -11.73 -6.87
CA ILE A 127 17.46 -11.74 -7.39
C ILE A 127 18.37 -11.85 -6.17
#